data_AF-Q57U77-F1
#
_entry.id   AF-Q57U77-F1
#
_cell.length_a   1.000
_cell.length_b   1.000
_cell.length_c   1.000
_cell.angle_alpha   90.00
_cell.angle_beta   90.00
_cell.angle_gamma   90.00
#
_symmetry.space_group_name_H-M   'P 1'
#
loop_
_entity.id
_entity.type
_entity.pdbx_description
1 polymer ?
#
loop_
_entity_poly.entity_id
_entity_poly.type
_entity_poly.pdbx_seq_one_letter_code
_entity_poly.pdbx_strand_id
1 'polypeptide(L)'
;MMTGGVVETLCVTGRTFSPQVAATLWTHGMARRHSSNVWVPAEIIDRLGLKLSGTNPPAPVGVDAANGRRFFYNASQLECSQEELVAMTKSLLEARRGIAEAINGDTHPLNTNGEPFPLEFAQQARLRTKTYETAVQSRFWATEYEAAYIFRSPFKPSFLTPENAVTVRGGAVYPRLCYYNVCGTRDPSIFSHETCRRYRPVNYYGQPYPAATSVQMKALSIQYGCMNDTLWVSTRRAERVGVKLRSGVKPLLFCVEDMTSLVNVAMTEDPDRLKRDILSFTQHGAVSGVASAFTPKSFSLLAS
;
A
#
# COMPACT_ATOMS: atom_id res chain seq x y z
N MET A 1 -39.10 3.77 4.12
CA MET A 1 -38.16 4.90 4.09
C MET A 1 -36.76 4.35 4.25
N MET A 2 -35.97 4.26 3.18
CA MET A 2 -34.55 3.87 3.30
C MET A 2 -33.74 5.12 3.60
N THR A 3 -33.11 5.16 4.77
CA THR A 3 -32.09 6.15 5.13
C THR A 3 -30.92 6.01 4.15
N GLY A 4 -30.87 6.90 3.16
CA GLY A 4 -29.88 6.89 2.08
C GLY A 4 -28.49 7.27 2.58
N GLY A 5 -27.83 6.37 3.30
CA GLY A 5 -26.37 6.40 3.41
C GLY A 5 -25.78 6.25 2.02
N VAL A 6 -24.73 7.01 1.70
CA VAL A 6 -23.97 6.81 0.47
C VAL A 6 -23.42 5.38 0.50
N VAL A 7 -23.98 4.50 -0.31
CA VAL A 7 -23.53 3.11 -0.38
C VAL A 7 -22.17 3.07 -1.07
N GLU A 8 -21.13 2.79 -0.30
CA GLU A 8 -19.74 2.78 -0.78
C GLU A 8 -19.54 1.70 -1.86
N THR A 9 -18.75 1.99 -2.89
CA THR A 9 -18.39 1.00 -3.92
C THR A 9 -17.28 0.11 -3.41
N LEU A 10 -17.56 -1.18 -3.27
CA LEU A 10 -16.65 -2.14 -2.62
C LEU A 10 -16.04 -3.11 -3.64
N CYS A 11 -14.79 -3.50 -3.42
CA CYS A 11 -14.19 -4.62 -4.14
C CYS A 11 -14.33 -5.89 -3.30
N VAL A 12 -14.71 -7.02 -3.91
CA VAL A 12 -14.84 -8.31 -3.22
C VAL A 12 -13.55 -8.74 -2.50
N THR A 13 -12.39 -8.27 -2.97
CA THR A 13 -11.07 -8.56 -2.36
C THR A 13 -10.81 -7.79 -1.06
N GLY A 14 -11.71 -6.90 -0.64
CA GLY A 14 -11.51 -5.95 0.46
C GLY A 14 -10.57 -4.79 0.12
N ARG A 15 -10.08 -4.69 -1.12
CA ARG A 15 -9.27 -3.55 -1.57
C ARG A 15 -10.14 -2.33 -1.84
N THR A 16 -9.64 -1.16 -1.50
CA THR A 16 -10.31 0.11 -1.82
C THR A 16 -10.05 0.51 -3.27
N PHE A 17 -11.06 1.12 -3.90
CA PHE A 17 -10.90 1.78 -5.19
C PHE A 17 -10.37 3.20 -5.01
N SER A 18 -9.67 3.73 -6.03
CA SER A 18 -9.42 5.17 -6.06
C SER A 18 -10.76 5.92 -6.22
N PRO A 19 -10.86 7.19 -5.80
CA PRO A 19 -12.09 7.96 -5.92
C PRO A 19 -12.66 7.98 -7.36
N GLN A 20 -11.79 8.09 -8.37
CA GLN A 20 -12.19 8.13 -9.78
C GLN A 20 -12.74 6.77 -10.26
N VAL A 21 -12.10 5.67 -9.86
CA VAL A 21 -12.56 4.31 -10.21
C VAL A 21 -13.85 3.99 -9.48
N ALA A 22 -13.95 4.35 -8.20
CA ALA A 22 -15.17 4.19 -7.40
C ALA A 22 -16.34 4.94 -8.03
N ALA A 23 -16.16 6.20 -8.41
CA ALA A 23 -17.20 7.00 -9.08
C ALA A 23 -17.63 6.38 -10.41
N THR A 24 -16.67 5.95 -11.24
CA THR A 24 -16.96 5.29 -12.53
C THR A 24 -17.80 4.02 -12.34
N LEU A 25 -17.37 3.13 -11.43
CA LEU A 25 -18.08 1.90 -11.13
C LEU A 25 -19.46 2.18 -10.52
N TRP A 26 -19.58 3.14 -9.61
CA TRP A 26 -20.86 3.55 -9.04
C TRP A 26 -21.83 4.06 -10.12
N THR A 27 -21.38 4.94 -11.01
CA THR A 27 -22.19 5.45 -12.13
C THR A 27 -22.65 4.32 -13.05
N HIS A 28 -21.77 3.37 -13.37
CA HIS A 28 -22.13 2.18 -14.13
C HIS A 28 -23.13 1.29 -13.38
N GLY A 29 -22.94 1.12 -12.07
CA GLY A 29 -23.85 0.47 -11.13
C GLY A 29 -25.26 1.01 -11.25
N MET A 30 -25.38 2.34 -11.18
CA MET A 30 -26.66 3.02 -11.22
C MET A 30 -27.30 3.01 -12.59
N ALA A 31 -26.53 3.28 -13.65
CA ALA A 31 -27.02 3.25 -15.02
C ALA A 31 -27.58 1.87 -15.41
N ARG A 32 -26.96 0.79 -14.91
CA ARG A 32 -27.38 -0.60 -15.18
C ARG A 32 -28.31 -1.18 -14.10
N ARG A 33 -28.68 -0.39 -13.09
CA ARG A 33 -29.53 -0.81 -11.96
C ARG A 33 -29.03 -2.08 -11.27
N HIS A 34 -27.72 -2.20 -11.09
CA HIS A 34 -27.13 -3.29 -10.33
C HIS A 34 -27.61 -3.23 -8.87
N SER A 35 -28.02 -4.38 -8.33
CA SER A 35 -28.56 -4.48 -6.96
C SER A 35 -27.49 -4.54 -5.87
N SER A 36 -26.22 -4.76 -6.25
CA SER A 36 -25.09 -4.81 -5.33
C SER A 36 -24.14 -3.65 -5.57
N ASN A 37 -23.52 -3.17 -4.50
CA ASN A 37 -22.41 -2.21 -4.52
C ASN A 37 -21.03 -2.90 -4.58
N VAL A 38 -21.00 -4.23 -4.64
CA VAL A 38 -19.78 -5.03 -4.69
C VAL A 38 -19.37 -5.32 -6.13
N TRP A 39 -18.10 -5.07 -6.42
CA TRP A 39 -17.47 -5.30 -7.71
C TRP A 39 -16.37 -6.36 -7.61
N VAL A 40 -16.30 -7.18 -8.65
CA VAL A 40 -15.45 -8.37 -8.75
C VAL A 40 -14.51 -8.21 -9.94
N PRO A 41 -13.18 -8.25 -9.74
CA PRO A 41 -12.23 -8.30 -10.85
C PRO A 41 -12.52 -9.50 -11.77
N ALA A 42 -12.50 -9.30 -13.09
CA ALA A 42 -12.72 -10.37 -14.06
C ALA A 42 -11.75 -11.55 -13.85
N GLU A 43 -10.49 -11.28 -13.50
CA GLU A 43 -9.49 -12.31 -13.17
C GLU A 43 -9.95 -13.26 -12.03
N ILE A 44 -10.75 -12.78 -11.07
CA ILE A 44 -11.27 -13.60 -9.98
C ILE A 44 -12.41 -14.49 -10.48
N ILE A 45 -13.27 -13.97 -11.35
CA ILE A 45 -14.35 -14.75 -11.97
C ILE A 45 -13.75 -15.90 -12.78
N ASP A 46 -12.75 -15.62 -13.62
CA ASP A 46 -12.08 -16.64 -14.42
C ASP A 46 -11.41 -17.71 -13.55
N ARG A 47 -10.70 -17.29 -12.49
CA ARG A 47 -9.98 -18.22 -11.58
C ARG A 47 -10.92 -19.10 -10.76
N LEU A 48 -12.06 -18.58 -10.35
CA LEU A 48 -13.05 -19.30 -9.55
C LEU A 48 -14.06 -20.05 -10.42
N GLY A 49 -14.01 -19.90 -11.75
CA GLY A 49 -14.99 -20.50 -12.67
C GLY A 49 -16.42 -20.00 -12.43
N LEU A 50 -16.58 -18.75 -12.00
CA LEU A 50 -17.89 -18.20 -11.68
C LEU A 50 -18.71 -17.98 -12.95
N LYS A 51 -19.99 -18.34 -12.88
CA LYS A 51 -20.93 -18.12 -13.97
C LYS A 51 -21.62 -16.78 -13.84
N LEU A 52 -21.78 -16.12 -14.98
CA LEU A 52 -22.57 -14.89 -15.06
C LEU A 52 -24.06 -15.25 -15.17
N SER A 53 -24.91 -14.48 -14.50
CA SER A 53 -26.35 -14.69 -14.47
C SER A 53 -27.03 -14.31 -15.78
N GLY A 54 -27.89 -15.20 -16.29
CA GLY A 54 -28.73 -14.95 -17.46
C GLY A 54 -28.07 -15.35 -18.79
N THR A 55 -28.86 -15.31 -19.86
CA THR A 55 -28.46 -15.82 -21.19
C THR A 55 -27.49 -14.91 -21.95
N ASN A 56 -27.50 -13.60 -21.66
CA ASN A 56 -26.61 -12.60 -22.25
C ASN A 56 -26.20 -11.56 -21.20
N PRO A 57 -25.26 -11.89 -20.31
CA PRO A 57 -24.84 -10.99 -19.26
C PRO A 57 -24.15 -9.74 -19.83
N PRO A 58 -24.39 -8.54 -19.27
CA PRO A 58 -23.70 -7.33 -19.72
C PRO A 58 -22.17 -7.45 -19.61
N ALA A 59 -21.47 -6.90 -20.61
CA ALA A 59 -20.01 -6.86 -20.63
C ALA A 59 -19.43 -6.17 -19.38
N PRO A 60 -18.22 -6.57 -18.92
CA PRO A 60 -17.60 -5.98 -17.75
C PRO A 60 -17.24 -4.52 -17.97
N VAL A 61 -17.10 -3.78 -16.88
CA VAL A 61 -16.68 -2.38 -16.89
C VAL A 61 -15.16 -2.33 -16.86
N GLY A 62 -14.57 -1.73 -17.90
CA GLY A 62 -13.12 -1.52 -17.98
C GLY A 62 -12.72 -0.16 -17.40
N VAL A 63 -11.92 -0.17 -16.34
CA VAL A 63 -11.37 1.03 -15.67
C VAL A 63 -9.85 1.09 -15.82
N ASP A 64 -9.30 2.29 -15.96
CA ASP A 64 -7.86 2.48 -16.05
C ASP A 64 -7.22 2.47 -14.66
N ALA A 65 -6.21 1.62 -14.47
CA ALA A 65 -5.39 1.57 -13.27
C ALA A 65 -3.92 1.83 -13.61
N ALA A 66 -3.10 2.08 -12.58
CA ALA A 66 -1.67 2.39 -12.75
C ALA A 66 -0.88 1.33 -13.54
N ASN A 67 -1.32 0.07 -13.52
CA ASN A 67 -0.68 -1.05 -14.21
C ASN A 67 -1.45 -1.47 -15.48
N GLY A 68 -2.24 -0.57 -16.07
CA GLY A 68 -3.07 -0.84 -17.24
C GLY A 68 -4.56 -1.00 -16.92
N ARG A 69 -5.34 -1.27 -17.96
CA ARG A 69 -6.79 -1.38 -17.89
C ARG A 69 -7.21 -2.67 -17.18
N ARG A 70 -8.18 -2.56 -16.26
CA ARG A 70 -8.74 -3.68 -15.51
C ARG A 70 -10.24 -3.76 -15.70
N PHE A 71 -10.76 -4.98 -15.75
CA PHE A 71 -12.18 -5.25 -15.98
C PHE A 71 -12.86 -5.75 -14.71
N PHE A 72 -14.07 -5.26 -14.47
CA PHE A 72 -14.86 -5.60 -13.28
C PHE A 72 -16.29 -5.95 -13.67
N TYR A 73 -16.82 -6.99 -13.04
CA TYR A 73 -18.25 -7.31 -13.04
C TYR A 73 -18.85 -6.87 -11.70
N ASN A 74 -20.13 -6.53 -11.70
CA ASN A 74 -20.86 -6.34 -10.46
C ASN A 74 -21.29 -7.71 -9.89
N ALA A 75 -21.28 -7.86 -8.56
CA ALA A 75 -21.66 -9.12 -7.93
C ALA A 75 -23.09 -9.58 -8.28
N SER A 76 -24.01 -8.64 -8.56
CA SER A 76 -25.37 -8.95 -9.02
C SER A 76 -25.43 -9.61 -10.40
N GLN A 77 -24.31 -9.65 -11.14
CA GLN A 77 -24.21 -10.32 -12.44
C GLN A 77 -23.78 -11.78 -12.33
N LEU A 78 -23.61 -12.35 -11.12
CA LEU A 78 -23.09 -13.70 -10.92
C LEU A 78 -24.19 -14.65 -10.44
N GLU A 79 -24.12 -15.92 -10.86
CA GLU A 79 -24.98 -17.02 -10.38
C GLU A 79 -24.54 -17.54 -8.99
N CYS A 80 -24.04 -16.67 -8.12
CA CYS A 80 -23.64 -17.03 -6.77
C CYS A 80 -24.04 -15.94 -5.79
N SER A 81 -24.37 -16.32 -4.55
CA SER A 81 -24.66 -15.33 -3.52
C SER A 81 -23.42 -14.50 -3.17
N GLN A 82 -23.64 -13.28 -2.65
CA GLN A 82 -22.53 -12.43 -2.21
C GLN A 82 -21.71 -13.06 -1.08
N GLU A 83 -22.35 -13.83 -0.21
CA GLU A 83 -21.71 -14.53 0.91
C GLU A 83 -20.78 -15.64 0.42
N GLU A 84 -21.26 -16.49 -0.51
CA GLU A 84 -20.43 -17.52 -1.16
C GLU A 84 -19.27 -16.89 -1.94
N LEU A 85 -19.54 -15.81 -2.68
CA LEU A 85 -18.52 -15.08 -3.42
C LEU A 85 -17.41 -14.58 -2.48
N VAL A 86 -17.77 -13.99 -1.34
CA VAL A 86 -16.80 -13.52 -0.34
C VAL A 86 -16.03 -14.70 0.26
N ALA A 87 -16.69 -15.81 0.58
CA ALA A 87 -16.05 -17.00 1.10
C ALA A 87 -15.05 -17.63 0.11
N MET A 88 -15.45 -17.81 -1.16
CA MET A 88 -14.58 -18.32 -2.23
C MET A 88 -13.42 -17.37 -2.50
N THR A 89 -13.67 -16.06 -2.53
CA THR A 89 -12.62 -15.06 -2.71
C THR A 89 -11.63 -15.07 -1.55
N LYS A 90 -12.12 -15.17 -0.31
CA LYS A 90 -11.27 -15.29 0.88
C LYS A 90 -10.41 -16.55 0.80
N SER A 91 -11.00 -17.70 0.49
CA SER A 91 -10.26 -18.95 0.31
C SER A 91 -9.21 -18.86 -0.80
N LEU A 92 -9.52 -18.23 -1.94
CA LEU A 92 -8.55 -18.01 -3.02
C LEU A 92 -7.40 -17.09 -2.58
N LEU A 93 -7.70 -16.03 -1.83
CA LEU A 93 -6.68 -15.11 -1.30
C LEU A 93 -5.82 -15.78 -0.22
N GLU A 94 -6.41 -16.61 0.62
CA GLU A 94 -5.72 -17.43 1.63
C GLU A 94 -4.88 -18.52 0.98
N ALA A 95 -5.37 -19.21 -0.05
CA ALA A 95 -4.61 -20.19 -0.82
C ALA A 95 -3.45 -19.52 -1.56
N ARG A 96 -3.65 -18.33 -2.14
CA ARG A 96 -2.54 -17.52 -2.67
C ARG A 96 -1.55 -17.10 -1.60
N ARG A 97 -2.02 -16.78 -0.39
CA ARG A 97 -1.15 -16.50 0.76
C ARG A 97 -0.37 -17.74 1.19
N GLY A 98 -1.02 -18.90 1.28
CA GLY A 98 -0.40 -20.16 1.64
C GLY A 98 0.55 -20.71 0.58
N ILE A 99 0.24 -20.54 -0.71
CA ILE A 99 1.17 -20.82 -1.82
C ILE A 99 2.31 -19.82 -1.81
N ALA A 100 2.06 -18.54 -1.56
CA ALA A 100 3.13 -17.57 -1.36
C ALA A 100 3.99 -18.02 -0.18
N GLU A 101 3.44 -18.33 0.99
CA GLU A 101 4.16 -18.85 2.16
C GLU A 101 4.94 -20.15 1.88
N ALA A 102 4.36 -21.10 1.15
CA ALA A 102 4.98 -22.39 0.79
C ALA A 102 6.07 -22.26 -0.30
N ILE A 103 5.88 -21.38 -1.29
CA ILE A 103 6.91 -21.01 -2.28
C ILE A 103 7.97 -20.11 -1.63
N ASN A 104 7.58 -19.35 -0.60
CA ASN A 104 8.42 -18.49 0.24
C ASN A 104 9.00 -19.23 1.44
N GLY A 105 9.39 -20.51 1.27
CA GLY A 105 10.43 -21.08 2.14
C GLY A 105 11.55 -20.05 2.34
N ASP A 106 12.29 -20.12 3.46
CA ASP A 106 13.16 -19.08 4.03
C ASP A 106 14.26 -18.47 3.13
N THR A 107 14.24 -18.79 1.84
CA THR A 107 15.22 -18.44 0.81
C THR A 107 14.65 -17.55 -0.31
N HIS A 108 13.34 -17.34 -0.43
CA HIS A 108 12.81 -16.51 -1.54
C HIS A 108 13.19 -15.02 -1.35
N PRO A 109 13.70 -14.32 -2.38
CA PRO A 109 13.96 -12.89 -2.31
C PRO A 109 12.68 -12.07 -2.15
N LEU A 110 12.75 -11.06 -1.29
CA LEU A 110 11.69 -10.11 -0.97
C LEU A 110 12.16 -8.68 -1.25
N ASN A 111 11.25 -7.83 -1.72
CA ASN A 111 11.52 -6.40 -1.82
C ASN A 111 11.44 -5.72 -0.44
N THR A 112 11.75 -4.43 -0.39
CA THR A 112 11.72 -3.64 0.86
C THR A 112 10.32 -3.44 1.46
N ASN A 113 9.26 -3.91 0.81
CA ASN A 113 7.89 -3.96 1.33
C ASN A 113 7.49 -5.35 1.83
N GLY A 114 8.40 -6.32 1.81
CA GLY A 114 8.14 -7.70 2.25
C GLY A 114 7.35 -8.50 1.22
N GLU A 115 7.30 -8.04 -0.03
CA GLU A 115 6.58 -8.69 -1.11
C GLU A 115 7.54 -9.53 -1.95
N PRO A 116 7.11 -10.71 -2.42
CA PRO A 116 7.93 -11.53 -3.29
C PRO A 116 8.11 -10.86 -4.66
N PHE A 117 9.29 -11.01 -5.23
CA PHE A 117 9.54 -10.63 -6.62
C PHE A 117 8.94 -11.64 -7.60
N PRO A 118 8.78 -11.26 -8.89
CA PRO A 118 8.45 -12.19 -9.96
C PRO A 118 9.43 -13.37 -10.05
N LEU A 119 8.98 -14.47 -10.66
CA LEU A 119 9.76 -15.72 -10.75
C LEU A 119 11.10 -15.52 -11.46
N GLU A 120 11.14 -14.70 -12.52
CA GLU A 120 12.36 -14.41 -13.29
C GLU A 120 13.42 -13.74 -12.42
N PHE A 121 12.99 -12.82 -11.54
CA PHE A 121 13.87 -12.19 -10.56
C PHE A 121 14.40 -13.22 -9.58
N ALA A 122 13.54 -14.09 -9.05
CA ALA A 122 13.93 -15.11 -8.09
C ALA A 122 15.00 -16.05 -8.67
N GLN A 123 14.87 -16.42 -9.94
CA GLN A 123 15.87 -17.22 -10.65
C GLN A 123 17.21 -16.47 -10.78
N GLN A 124 17.19 -15.19 -11.19
CA GLN A 124 18.40 -14.39 -11.30
C GLN A 124 19.08 -14.16 -9.93
N ALA A 125 18.31 -13.84 -8.90
CA ALA A 125 18.79 -13.67 -7.54
C ALA A 125 19.48 -14.94 -7.01
N ARG A 126 18.92 -16.13 -7.29
CA ARG A 126 19.56 -17.42 -6.96
C ARG A 126 20.89 -17.62 -7.68
N LEU A 127 21.01 -17.20 -8.94
CA LEU A 127 22.27 -17.27 -9.67
C LEU A 127 23.33 -16.34 -9.07
N ARG A 128 22.94 -15.16 -8.58
CA ARG A 128 23.89 -14.21 -7.94
C ARG A 128 24.32 -14.64 -6.54
N THR A 129 23.44 -15.32 -5.80
CA THR A 129 23.72 -15.76 -4.42
C THR A 129 24.65 -16.98 -4.36
N LYS A 130 24.64 -17.87 -5.35
CA LYS A 130 25.57 -19.01 -5.43
C LYS A 130 27.05 -18.59 -5.47
N THR A 131 27.35 -17.36 -5.92
CA THR A 131 28.73 -16.85 -6.03
C THR A 131 29.36 -16.53 -4.67
N TYR A 132 28.56 -16.39 -3.61
CA TYR A 132 29.01 -15.97 -2.28
C TYR A 132 28.88 -17.13 -1.29
N GLU A 133 29.81 -18.09 -1.33
CA GLU A 133 29.76 -19.34 -0.54
C GLU A 133 29.76 -19.15 1.00
N THR A 134 30.06 -17.95 1.52
CA THR A 134 30.33 -17.77 2.97
C THR A 134 29.59 -16.61 3.67
N ALA A 135 28.91 -15.72 2.93
CA ALA A 135 28.19 -14.61 3.55
C ALA A 135 26.71 -14.98 3.75
N VAL A 136 26.19 -14.83 4.98
CA VAL A 136 24.75 -14.91 5.28
C VAL A 136 24.01 -13.92 4.37
N GLN A 137 23.41 -14.42 3.29
CA GLN A 137 22.68 -13.60 2.33
C GLN A 137 21.32 -13.25 2.91
N SER A 138 20.96 -11.97 2.88
CA SER A 138 19.64 -11.53 3.31
C SER A 138 18.59 -11.94 2.27
N ARG A 139 17.36 -12.19 2.71
CA ARG A 139 16.23 -12.34 1.79
C ARG A 139 15.83 -11.01 1.15
N PHE A 140 16.20 -9.89 1.75
CA PHE A 140 15.76 -8.59 1.29
C PHE A 140 16.66 -8.05 0.19
N TRP A 141 16.03 -7.46 -0.81
CA TRP A 141 16.70 -6.76 -1.90
C TRP A 141 16.16 -5.34 -2.01
N ALA A 142 17.07 -4.41 -2.23
CA ALA A 142 16.77 -2.99 -2.32
C ALA A 142 17.46 -2.37 -3.53
N THR A 143 16.84 -1.34 -4.09
CA THR A 143 17.54 -0.38 -4.96
C THR A 143 18.49 0.48 -4.13
N GLU A 144 19.45 1.11 -4.80
CA GLU A 144 20.36 2.06 -4.16
C GLU A 144 19.60 3.19 -3.45
N TYR A 145 18.56 3.73 -4.10
CA TYR A 145 17.72 4.78 -3.54
C TYR A 145 16.97 4.35 -2.29
N GLU A 146 16.36 3.15 -2.30
CA GLU A 146 15.66 2.64 -1.11
C GLU A 146 16.64 2.51 0.06
N ALA A 147 17.78 1.86 -0.17
CA ALA A 147 18.79 1.62 0.85
C ALA A 147 19.33 2.95 1.44
N ALA A 148 19.66 3.92 0.58
CA ALA A 148 20.21 5.20 1.02
C ALA A 148 19.18 6.12 1.68
N TYR A 149 17.98 6.26 1.12
CA TYR A 149 17.03 7.31 1.54
C TYR A 149 15.93 6.81 2.47
N ILE A 150 15.47 5.56 2.31
CA ILE A 150 14.42 5.01 3.18
C ILE A 150 15.04 4.36 4.42
N PHE A 151 16.10 3.58 4.23
CA PHE A 151 16.74 2.82 5.30
C PHE A 151 18.01 3.50 5.85
N ARG A 152 18.49 4.59 5.25
CA ARG A 152 19.73 5.29 5.66
C ARG A 152 20.97 4.38 5.78
N SER A 153 20.97 3.30 5.01
CA SER A 153 22.02 2.29 4.96
C SER A 153 22.43 2.09 3.50
N PRO A 154 23.21 3.03 2.92
CA PRO A 154 23.61 2.94 1.52
C PRO A 154 24.49 1.71 1.28
N PHE A 155 24.51 1.24 0.03
CA PHE A 155 25.43 0.20 -0.41
C PHE A 155 26.89 0.67 -0.32
N LYS A 156 27.79 -0.27 -0.04
CA LYS A 156 29.22 -0.04 -0.23
C LYS A 156 29.47 0.13 -1.74
N PRO A 157 30.21 1.17 -2.19
CA PRO A 157 30.41 1.41 -3.62
C PRO A 157 31.00 0.19 -4.38
N SER A 158 31.87 -0.57 -3.73
CA SER A 158 32.44 -1.81 -4.29
C SER A 158 31.43 -2.94 -4.50
N PHE A 159 30.25 -2.86 -3.88
CA PHE A 159 29.17 -3.84 -4.05
C PHE A 159 28.25 -3.51 -5.23
N LEU A 160 28.26 -2.25 -5.70
CA LEU A 160 27.40 -1.74 -6.77
C LEU A 160 27.96 -2.11 -8.15
N THR A 161 28.08 -3.40 -8.43
CA THR A 161 28.56 -3.93 -9.71
C THR A 161 27.44 -4.65 -10.48
N PRO A 162 27.51 -4.73 -11.81
CA PRO A 162 26.51 -5.43 -12.62
C PRO A 162 26.32 -6.90 -12.26
N GLU A 163 27.36 -7.55 -11.71
CA GLU A 163 27.34 -8.95 -11.27
C GLU A 163 26.46 -9.15 -10.04
N ASN A 164 26.34 -8.12 -9.19
CA ASN A 164 25.51 -8.13 -7.98
C ASN A 164 24.09 -7.62 -8.22
N ALA A 165 23.86 -6.97 -9.36
CA ALA A 165 22.58 -6.42 -9.72
C ALA A 165 21.64 -7.47 -10.30
N VAL A 166 20.36 -7.37 -9.92
CA VAL A 166 19.25 -8.02 -10.61
C VAL A 166 18.33 -6.92 -11.14
N THR A 167 18.17 -6.86 -12.46
CA THR A 167 17.42 -5.79 -13.11
C THR A 167 15.98 -6.21 -13.34
N VAL A 168 15.04 -5.45 -12.79
CA VAL A 168 13.62 -5.55 -13.10
C VAL A 168 13.28 -4.55 -14.19
N ARG A 169 12.60 -5.00 -15.25
CA ARG A 169 11.94 -4.08 -16.17
C ARG A 169 10.72 -3.50 -15.47
N GLY A 170 10.81 -2.26 -15.02
CA GLY A 170 9.61 -1.44 -14.91
C GLY A 170 8.91 -1.46 -16.27
N GLY A 171 7.57 -1.44 -16.30
CA GLY A 171 6.82 -1.46 -17.58
C GLY A 171 7.25 -0.34 -18.54
N ALA A 172 6.61 -0.22 -19.71
CA ALA A 172 7.04 0.70 -20.79
C ALA A 172 7.35 2.16 -20.36
N VAL A 173 6.75 2.62 -19.26
CA VAL A 173 6.87 3.98 -18.71
C VAL A 173 7.92 4.11 -17.59
N TYR A 174 8.31 3.01 -16.95
CA TYR A 174 9.19 3.03 -15.78
C TYR A 174 10.63 2.64 -16.17
N PRO A 175 11.65 3.32 -15.62
CA PRO A 175 13.02 2.95 -15.88
C PRO A 175 13.33 1.53 -15.38
N ARG A 176 14.36 0.91 -15.96
CA ARG A 176 14.93 -0.33 -15.43
C ARG A 176 15.41 -0.07 -14.00
N LEU A 177 14.96 -0.89 -13.06
CA LEU A 177 15.38 -0.81 -11.67
C LEU A 177 16.39 -1.92 -11.37
N CYS A 178 17.52 -1.54 -10.81
CA CYS A 178 18.54 -2.48 -10.35
C CYS A 178 18.38 -2.70 -8.84
N TYR A 179 18.19 -3.95 -8.46
CA TYR A 179 18.14 -4.39 -7.07
C TYR A 179 19.42 -5.13 -6.71
N TYR A 180 19.85 -4.93 -5.47
CA TYR A 180 21.02 -5.57 -4.88
C TYR A 180 20.62 -6.23 -3.56
N ASN A 181 21.31 -7.30 -3.19
CA ASN A 181 21.11 -7.93 -1.88
C ASN A 181 21.56 -6.98 -0.78
N VAL A 182 20.71 -6.74 0.22
CA VAL A 182 20.99 -5.74 1.28
C VAL A 182 22.19 -6.09 2.17
N CYS A 183 22.74 -7.30 2.08
CA CYS A 183 24.01 -7.66 2.73
C CYS A 183 25.18 -6.76 2.31
N GLY A 184 25.09 -6.14 1.12
CA GLY A 184 26.09 -5.20 0.61
C GLY A 184 26.00 -3.79 1.20
N THR A 185 25.05 -3.53 2.10
CA THR A 185 24.87 -2.20 2.73
C THR A 185 25.86 -1.97 3.87
N ARG A 186 25.94 -0.73 4.35
CA ARG A 186 26.75 -0.36 5.52
C ARG A 186 26.24 -1.03 6.79
N ASP A 187 24.92 -1.14 6.92
CA ASP A 187 24.24 -1.82 8.01
C ASP A 187 23.10 -2.69 7.45
N PRO A 188 23.35 -3.99 7.21
CA PRO A 188 22.33 -4.91 6.75
C PRO A 188 21.26 -5.24 7.80
N SER A 189 21.52 -5.00 9.10
CA SER A 189 20.63 -5.41 10.19
C SER A 189 19.33 -4.63 10.21
N ILE A 190 19.33 -3.41 9.67
CA ILE A 190 18.13 -2.57 9.53
C ILE A 190 17.09 -3.18 8.59
N PHE A 191 17.46 -4.12 7.72
CA PHE A 191 16.55 -4.80 6.80
C PHE A 191 16.00 -6.07 7.44
N SER A 192 14.93 -5.91 8.21
CA SER A 192 14.26 -6.98 8.95
C SER A 192 12.79 -7.09 8.52
N HIS A 193 12.08 -8.14 8.96
CA HIS A 193 10.64 -8.24 8.70
C HIS A 193 9.82 -7.08 9.28
N GLU A 194 10.34 -6.38 10.29
CA GLU A 194 9.67 -5.25 10.93
C GLU A 194 9.76 -3.98 10.08
N THR A 195 10.90 -3.74 9.45
CA THR A 195 11.17 -2.54 8.62
C THR A 195 10.82 -2.80 7.14
N CYS A 196 11.12 -3.99 6.63
CA CYS A 196 10.83 -4.44 5.27
C CYS A 196 9.41 -4.99 5.16
N ARG A 197 8.43 -4.17 5.54
CA ARG A 197 7.00 -4.45 5.36
C ARG A 197 6.29 -3.30 4.67
N ARG A 198 5.13 -3.58 4.10
CA ARG A 198 4.28 -2.55 3.48
C ARG A 198 3.79 -1.59 4.57
N TYR A 199 4.17 -0.32 4.46
CA TYR A 199 3.73 0.74 5.36
C TYR A 199 2.58 1.52 4.70
N ARG A 200 1.42 1.57 5.35
CA ARG A 200 0.22 2.24 4.87
C ARG A 200 -0.21 3.32 5.86
N PRO A 201 0.45 4.47 5.85
CA PRO A 201 0.10 5.55 6.77
C PRO A 201 -1.27 6.11 6.41
N VAL A 202 -2.01 6.49 7.45
CA VAL A 202 -3.34 7.09 7.37
C VAL A 202 -3.35 8.45 8.07
N ASN A 203 -4.17 9.37 7.56
CA ASN A 203 -4.37 10.67 8.18
C ASN A 203 -5.31 10.56 9.40
N TYR A 204 -5.53 11.70 10.07
CA TYR A 204 -6.46 11.84 11.20
C TYR A 204 -7.87 11.27 10.92
N TYR A 205 -8.32 11.29 9.66
CA TYR A 205 -9.64 10.78 9.24
C TYR A 205 -9.61 9.32 8.80
N GLY A 206 -8.51 8.60 9.01
CA GLY A 206 -8.34 7.20 8.60
C GLY A 206 -8.10 6.99 7.11
N GLN A 207 -7.91 8.05 6.33
CA GLN A 207 -7.68 7.94 4.88
C GLN A 207 -6.19 7.66 4.60
N PRO A 208 -5.87 6.71 3.70
CA PRO A 208 -4.49 6.40 3.35
C PRO A 208 -3.85 7.55 2.56
N TYR A 209 -2.57 7.82 2.85
CA TYR A 209 -1.80 8.78 2.06
C TYR A 209 -1.40 8.21 0.68
N PRO A 210 -1.14 9.10 -0.31
CA PRO A 210 -0.57 8.69 -1.58
C PRO A 210 0.74 7.91 -1.41
N ALA A 211 1.06 7.05 -2.39
CA ALA A 211 2.25 6.18 -2.32
C ALA A 211 3.56 6.96 -2.16
N ALA A 212 3.74 8.06 -2.90
CA ALA A 212 4.93 8.91 -2.82
C ALA A 212 5.15 9.48 -1.40
N THR A 213 4.08 10.00 -0.79
CA THR A 213 4.07 10.49 0.60
C THR A 213 4.36 9.36 1.59
N SER A 214 3.76 8.19 1.35
CA SER A 214 3.90 7.02 2.21
C SER A 214 5.34 6.52 2.29
N VAL A 215 6.14 6.67 1.22
CA VAL A 215 7.57 6.32 1.22
C VAL A 215 8.36 7.19 2.20
N GLN A 216 8.12 8.50 2.22
CA GLN A 216 8.79 9.42 3.15
C GLN A 216 8.36 9.17 4.60
N MET A 217 7.06 8.93 4.80
CA MET A 217 6.51 8.56 6.10
C MET A 217 7.09 7.23 6.60
N LYS A 218 7.30 6.25 5.71
CA LYS A 218 7.99 5.00 6.04
C LYS A 218 9.42 5.26 6.49
N ALA A 219 10.18 6.06 5.74
CA ALA A 219 11.56 6.40 6.08
C ALA A 219 11.69 7.02 7.49
N LEU A 220 10.82 7.99 7.82
CA LEU A 220 10.78 8.58 9.16
C LEU A 220 10.31 7.57 10.22
N SER A 221 9.36 6.70 9.88
CA SER A 221 8.88 5.70 10.84
C SER A 221 9.95 4.66 11.18
N ILE A 222 10.82 4.30 10.22
CA ILE A 222 12.00 3.48 10.48
C ILE A 222 12.98 4.26 11.36
N GLN A 223 13.31 5.50 11.00
CA GLN A 223 14.24 6.34 11.75
C GLN A 223 13.87 6.47 13.22
N TYR A 224 12.59 6.68 13.53
CA TYR A 224 12.10 6.91 14.89
C TYR A 224 11.51 5.64 15.54
N GLY A 225 11.67 4.46 14.93
CA GLY A 225 11.23 3.19 15.50
C GLY A 225 9.72 3.07 15.70
N CYS A 226 8.91 3.76 14.91
CA CYS A 226 7.45 3.83 15.06
C CYS A 226 6.68 3.20 13.90
N MET A 227 7.27 2.20 13.23
CA MET A 227 6.65 1.49 12.12
C MET A 227 5.30 0.83 12.49
N ASN A 228 5.05 0.54 13.77
CA ASN A 228 3.81 -0.07 14.26
C ASN A 228 2.62 0.90 14.29
N ASP A 229 2.86 2.21 14.34
CA ASP A 229 1.81 3.22 14.28
C ASP A 229 1.71 3.76 12.85
N THR A 230 0.52 3.64 12.26
CA THR A 230 0.24 4.14 10.90
C THR A 230 -0.42 5.51 10.89
N LEU A 231 -0.79 6.05 12.04
CA LEU A 231 -1.54 7.28 12.14
C LEU A 231 -0.62 8.51 12.12
N TRP A 232 -0.88 9.42 11.18
CA TRP A 232 -0.19 10.68 11.03
C TRP A 232 -1.16 11.85 11.18
N VAL A 233 -0.72 12.88 11.91
CA VAL A 233 -1.49 14.09 12.18
C VAL A 233 -0.65 15.32 11.90
N SER A 234 -1.28 16.48 11.68
CA SER A 234 -0.53 17.72 11.59
C SER A 234 -0.02 18.17 12.96
N THR A 235 1.14 18.82 13.01
CA THR A 235 1.67 19.37 14.27
C THR A 235 0.70 20.38 14.87
N ARG A 236 0.07 21.22 14.04
CA ARG A 236 -1.01 22.14 14.44
C ARG A 236 -2.18 21.42 15.11
N ARG A 237 -2.52 20.19 14.68
CA ARG A 237 -3.56 19.38 15.32
C ARG A 237 -3.08 18.90 16.70
N ALA A 238 -1.85 18.39 16.78
CA ALA A 238 -1.28 17.94 18.04
C ALA A 238 -1.24 19.08 19.08
N GLU A 239 -0.81 20.27 18.66
CA GLU A 239 -0.79 21.48 19.49
C GLU A 239 -2.17 21.88 20.01
N ARG A 240 -3.22 21.81 19.17
CA ARG A 240 -4.61 22.10 19.59
C ARG A 240 -5.10 21.16 20.68
N VAL A 241 -4.66 19.90 20.65
CA VAL A 241 -4.98 18.90 21.66
C VAL A 241 -4.06 19.02 22.88
N GLY A 242 -3.06 19.91 22.84
CA GLY A 242 -2.09 20.13 23.93
C GLY A 242 -0.98 19.07 23.96
N VAL A 243 -0.70 18.42 22.84
CA VAL A 243 0.33 17.38 22.72
C VAL A 243 1.55 17.93 21.99
N LYS A 244 2.73 17.80 22.62
CA LYS A 244 4.00 18.22 22.05
C LYS A 244 4.71 17.06 21.34
N LEU A 245 5.64 17.40 20.46
CA LEU A 245 6.55 16.44 19.85
C LEU A 245 7.61 16.01 20.87
N ARG A 246 8.07 14.76 20.77
CA ARG A 246 9.23 14.31 21.57
C ARG A 246 10.48 15.10 21.18
N SER A 247 11.39 15.26 22.13
CA SER A 247 12.68 15.91 21.87
C SER A 247 13.44 15.24 20.70
N GLY A 248 14.01 16.05 19.80
CA GLY A 248 14.76 15.58 18.63
C GLY A 248 13.93 15.08 17.45
N VAL A 249 12.60 15.04 17.56
CA VAL A 249 11.72 14.71 16.44
C VAL A 249 11.66 15.86 15.44
N LYS A 250 11.91 15.55 14.17
CA LYS A 250 11.70 16.46 13.05
C LYS A 250 10.44 16.02 12.30
N PRO A 251 9.38 16.84 12.27
CA PRO A 251 8.18 16.51 11.53
C PRO A 251 8.44 16.55 10.02
N LEU A 252 7.60 15.85 9.26
CA LEU A 252 7.65 15.84 7.81
C LEU A 252 6.98 17.10 7.26
N LEU A 253 7.75 17.92 6.53
CA LEU A 253 7.25 19.15 5.94
C LEU A 253 6.77 18.90 4.50
N PHE A 254 5.56 19.34 4.20
CA PHE A 254 4.97 19.36 2.87
C PHE A 254 4.66 20.79 2.46
N CYS A 255 4.98 21.15 1.23
CA CYS A 255 4.50 22.39 0.62
C CYS A 255 3.39 22.02 -0.37
N VAL A 256 2.14 22.29 -0.01
CA VAL A 256 0.99 22.20 -0.93
C VAL A 256 0.18 23.46 -0.71
N GLU A 257 0.50 24.51 -1.47
CA GLU A 257 -0.02 25.87 -1.32
C GLU A 257 0.42 26.54 -0.01
N ASP A 258 0.27 25.85 1.13
CA ASP A 258 0.80 26.17 2.45
C ASP A 258 1.79 25.09 2.94
N MET A 259 2.67 25.50 3.87
CA MET A 259 3.54 24.56 4.59
C MET A 259 2.72 23.77 5.62
N THR A 260 2.55 22.48 5.37
CA THR A 260 1.93 21.53 6.29
C THR A 260 2.99 20.65 6.93
N SER A 261 3.03 20.64 8.26
CA SER A 261 3.93 19.79 9.03
C SER A 261 3.17 18.59 9.59
N LEU A 262 3.61 17.37 9.25
CA LEU A 262 3.01 16.11 9.67
C LEU A 262 3.92 15.32 10.60
N VAL A 263 3.33 14.63 11.56
CA VAL A 263 4.05 13.78 12.52
C VAL A 263 3.27 12.48 12.77
N ASN A 264 3.99 11.38 12.93
CA ASN A 264 3.39 10.15 13.41
C ASN A 264 3.00 10.33 14.89
N VAL A 265 1.82 9.87 15.29
CA VAL A 265 1.35 10.01 16.68
C VAL A 265 2.33 9.42 17.70
N ALA A 266 3.05 8.35 17.35
CA ALA A 266 4.04 7.73 18.22
C ALA A 266 5.32 8.58 18.43
N MET A 267 5.53 9.60 17.60
CA MET A 267 6.63 10.56 17.77
C MET A 267 6.25 11.73 18.71
N THR A 268 5.10 11.65 19.37
CA THR A 268 4.61 12.67 20.32
C THR A 268 4.75 12.23 21.78
N GLU A 269 4.70 13.18 22.71
CA GLU A 269 4.83 12.91 24.14
C GLU A 269 3.65 12.12 24.71
N ASP A 270 2.47 12.25 24.12
CA ASP A 270 1.23 11.57 24.55
C ASP A 270 0.41 11.06 23.34
N PRO A 271 0.81 9.92 22.75
CA PRO A 271 0.11 9.34 21.60
C PRO A 271 -1.34 8.95 21.90
N ASP A 272 -1.63 8.51 23.14
CA ASP A 272 -2.95 8.03 23.55
C ASP A 272 -3.97 9.17 23.62
N ARG A 273 -3.54 10.37 24.04
CA ARG A 273 -4.39 11.55 24.00
C ARG A 273 -4.80 11.93 22.58
N LEU A 274 -3.90 11.83 21.59
CA LEU A 274 -4.26 12.06 20.18
C LEU A 274 -5.21 10.98 19.65
N LYS A 275 -4.98 9.72 20.01
CA LYS A 275 -5.86 8.61 19.62
C LYS A 275 -7.27 8.78 20.21
N ARG A 276 -7.39 9.23 21.47
CA ARG A 276 -8.68 9.51 22.12
C ARG A 276 -9.45 10.66 21.47
N ASP A 277 -8.76 11.73 21.07
CA ASP A 277 -9.37 12.87 20.35
C ASP A 277 -9.99 12.45 19.00
N ILE A 278 -9.35 11.51 18.30
CA ILE A 278 -9.88 10.96 17.04
C ILE A 278 -11.15 10.14 17.26
N LEU A 279 -11.16 9.34 18.33
CA LEU A 279 -12.30 8.51 18.69
C LEU A 279 -13.51 9.36 19.15
N SER A 280 -13.29 10.47 19.85
CA SER A 280 -14.38 11.37 20.23
C SER A 280 -14.97 12.12 19.02
N PHE A 281 -14.14 12.48 18.04
CA PHE A 281 -14.61 13.14 16.82
C PHE A 281 -15.47 12.21 15.95
N THR A 282 -15.05 10.94 15.81
CA THR A 282 -15.82 9.94 15.04
C THR A 282 -17.17 9.60 15.68
N GLN A 283 -17.35 9.79 16.99
CA GLN A 283 -18.64 9.58 17.67
C GLN A 283 -19.60 10.77 17.54
N HIS A 284 -19.12 12.00 17.40
CA HIS A 284 -19.97 13.20 17.28
C HIS A 284 -20.18 13.68 15.84
N GLY A 285 -19.39 13.21 14.87
CA GLY A 285 -19.39 13.69 13.49
C GLY A 285 -20.31 12.98 12.49
N ALA A 286 -21.18 12.05 12.93
CA ALA A 286 -22.10 11.34 12.03
C ALA A 286 -23.24 12.22 11.46
N VAL A 287 -23.23 13.55 11.69
CA VAL A 287 -24.23 14.49 11.17
C VAL A 287 -23.54 15.60 10.38
N SER A 288 -23.73 15.58 9.06
CA SER A 288 -23.47 16.65 8.08
C SER A 288 -22.07 17.30 8.06
N GLY A 289 -21.31 17.05 7.01
CA GLY A 289 -20.14 17.87 6.72
C GLY A 289 -19.38 17.36 5.52
N VAL A 290 -19.57 18.03 4.40
CA VAL A 290 -18.87 17.84 3.13
C VAL A 290 -17.38 17.54 3.39
N ALA A 291 -16.97 16.30 3.16
CA ALA A 291 -15.57 15.92 3.14
C ALA A 291 -14.92 16.65 1.96
N SER A 292 -14.36 17.83 2.23
CA SER A 292 -13.47 18.53 1.32
C SER A 292 -12.37 17.55 0.94
N ALA A 293 -12.44 17.11 -0.31
CA ALA A 293 -11.57 16.13 -0.90
C ALA A 293 -10.15 16.70 -0.97
N PHE A 294 -9.36 16.48 0.07
CA PHE A 294 -7.91 16.61 0.02
C PHE A 294 -7.37 15.44 -0.80
N THR A 295 -7.53 15.49 -2.12
CA THR A 295 -6.71 14.72 -3.06
C THR A 295 -5.47 15.55 -3.37
N PRO A 296 -4.30 15.26 -2.78
CA PRO A 296 -3.12 16.07 -3.02
C PRO A 296 -2.63 15.83 -4.45
N LYS A 297 -2.68 16.86 -5.29
CA LYS A 297 -1.98 16.88 -6.57
C LYS A 297 -0.48 17.03 -6.26
N SER A 298 0.32 16.10 -6.79
CA SER A 298 1.78 16.17 -7.00
C SER A 298 2.55 17.12 -6.06
N PHE A 299 3.09 16.57 -4.97
CA PHE A 299 3.97 17.28 -4.04
C PHE A 299 5.30 17.69 -4.69
N SER A 300 5.67 18.97 -4.62
CA SER A 300 7.05 19.43 -4.81
C SER A 300 7.70 19.68 -3.44
N LEU A 301 8.91 19.14 -3.27
CA LEU A 301 9.65 19.12 -2.00
C LEU A 301 10.48 20.39 -1.79
N LEU A 302 10.57 20.83 -0.54
CA LEU A 302 11.66 21.69 -0.06
C LEU A 302 12.61 20.79 0.74
N ALA A 303 13.85 20.65 0.25
CA ALA A 303 14.90 19.96 0.99
C ALA A 303 15.26 20.76 2.25
N SER A 304 15.31 20.09 3.40
CA SER A 304 15.93 20.60 4.64
C SER A 304 17.32 20.03 4.80
#